data_AF-A0A3C1B9X6-F1
#
_entry.id   AF-A0A3C1B9X6-F1
#
_cell.length_a   1.000
_cell.length_b   1.000
_cell.length_c   1.000
_cell.angle_alpha   90.00
_cell.angle_beta   90.00
_cell.angle_gamma   90.00
#
_symmetry.space_group_name_H-M   'P 1'
#
loop_
_entity.id
_entity.type
_entity.pdbx_description
1 polymer ?
#
loop_
_entity_poly.entity_id
_entity_poly.type
_entity_poly.pdbx_seq_one_letter_code
_entity_poly.pdbx_strand_id
1 'polypeptide(L)'
;MTVTSDIVALNQWLPVAYPGQVTPAKPHETLLLGQPIRLTAASDGTVTAVALDVSGAPGRELPIIEQFAVIFTTLGDSPRPMPIIEAFDEPDRRIVNCGSVGVHASPFRIVENFLDMAHFCF
;
A
#
# COMPACT_ATOMS: atom_id res chain seq x y z
N MET A 1 12.71 0.99 13.25
CA MET A 1 12.62 2.05 12.22
C MET A 1 11.84 3.21 12.82
N THR A 2 12.17 4.45 12.47
CA THR A 2 11.46 5.64 12.97
C THR A 2 10.26 5.93 12.07
N VAL A 3 9.14 6.31 12.66
CA VAL A 3 7.97 6.80 11.91
C VAL A 3 8.34 8.08 11.18
N THR A 4 7.98 8.18 9.90
CA THR A 4 8.26 9.39 9.12
C THR A 4 7.44 10.59 9.60
N SER A 5 8.01 11.79 9.49
CA SER A 5 7.31 13.08 9.66
C SER A 5 7.16 13.87 8.35
N ASP A 6 7.61 13.30 7.22
CA ASP A 6 7.51 13.94 5.91
C ASP A 6 6.05 14.00 5.44
N ILE A 7 5.48 15.18 5.47
CA ILE A 7 4.09 15.44 5.09
C ILE A 7 3.79 15.09 3.62
N VAL A 8 4.80 15.14 2.74
CA VAL A 8 4.62 14.79 1.33
C VAL A 8 4.39 13.29 1.19
N ALA A 9 5.16 12.48 1.92
CA ALA A 9 5.03 11.02 1.94
C ALA A 9 3.76 10.58 2.69
N LEU A 10 3.47 11.22 3.83
CA LEU A 10 2.30 10.89 4.64
C LEU A 10 1.00 11.08 3.87
N ASN A 11 0.89 12.14 3.06
CA ASN A 11 -0.30 12.45 2.26
C ASN A 11 -0.36 11.71 0.90
N GLN A 12 0.40 10.63 0.70
CA GLN A 12 0.24 9.75 -0.47
C GLN A 12 -0.68 8.57 -0.14
N TRP A 13 -1.34 8.05 -1.17
CA TRP A 13 -1.91 6.71 -1.16
C TRP A 13 -0.81 5.70 -1.47
N LEU A 14 -0.52 4.81 -0.53
CA LEU A 14 0.55 3.83 -0.65
C LEU A 14 -0.01 2.40 -0.61
N PRO A 15 0.48 1.51 -1.47
CA PRO A 15 -0.01 0.14 -1.55
C PRO A 15 0.42 -0.63 -0.29
N VAL A 16 -0.52 -1.35 0.32
CA VAL A 16 -0.27 -2.07 1.58
C VAL A 16 -0.70 -3.53 1.54
N ALA A 17 -1.60 -3.90 0.63
CA ALA A 17 -2.01 -5.27 0.42
C ALA A 17 -2.61 -5.46 -0.99
N TYR A 18 -2.91 -6.71 -1.34
CA TYR A 18 -3.75 -7.05 -2.49
C TYR A 18 -5.09 -7.66 -2.06
N PRO A 19 -6.15 -7.55 -2.88
CA PRO A 19 -7.42 -8.24 -2.64
C PRO A 19 -7.19 -9.74 -2.42
N GLY A 20 -7.83 -10.31 -1.40
CA GLY A 20 -7.66 -11.71 -1.01
C GLY A 20 -6.43 -12.02 -0.13
N GLN A 21 -5.48 -11.08 0.03
CA GLN A 21 -4.40 -11.21 1.02
C GLN A 21 -4.91 -11.12 2.45
N VAL A 22 -5.88 -10.21 2.66
CA VAL A 22 -6.53 -9.96 3.95
C VAL A 22 -7.79 -10.80 3.99
N THR A 23 -7.93 -11.63 5.02
CA THR A 23 -9.13 -12.47 5.20
C THR A 23 -9.64 -12.36 6.63
N PRO A 24 -10.92 -12.68 6.91
CA PRO A 24 -11.45 -12.64 8.27
C PRO A 24 -10.67 -13.51 9.26
N ALA A 25 -10.11 -14.63 8.78
CA ALA A 25 -9.31 -15.54 9.61
C ALA A 25 -7.85 -15.11 9.75
N LYS A 26 -7.36 -14.20 8.90
CA LYS A 26 -5.95 -13.81 8.84
C LYS A 26 -5.83 -12.30 8.61
N PRO A 27 -5.74 -11.51 9.70
CA PRO A 27 -5.32 -10.11 9.63
C PRO A 27 -3.96 -9.98 8.94
N HIS A 28 -3.75 -8.88 8.23
CA HIS A 28 -2.48 -8.56 7.60
C HIS A 28 -1.80 -7.41 8.33
N GLU A 29 -0.68 -7.69 9.00
CA GLU A 29 0.15 -6.68 9.63
C GLU A 29 1.36 -6.37 8.75
N THR A 30 1.67 -5.08 8.63
CA THR A 30 2.81 -4.61 7.85
C THR A 30 3.32 -3.27 8.39
N LEU A 31 4.43 -2.78 7.83
CA LEU A 31 5.00 -1.47 8.12
C LEU A 31 4.78 -0.53 6.95
N LEU A 32 4.23 0.65 7.22
CA LEU A 32 4.10 1.73 6.26
C LEU A 32 4.84 2.97 6.76
N LEU A 33 5.90 3.38 6.06
CA LEU A 33 6.71 4.56 6.42
C LEU A 33 7.17 4.56 7.90
N GLY A 34 7.49 3.37 8.42
CA GLY A 34 7.92 3.15 9.80
C GLY A 34 6.78 2.99 10.82
N GLN A 35 5.51 3.23 10.43
CA GLN A 35 4.33 3.00 11.25
C GLN A 35 3.84 1.56 11.09
N PRO A 36 3.74 0.75 12.16
CA PRO A 36 3.03 -0.51 12.12
C PRO A 36 1.54 -0.30 11.87
N ILE A 37 0.97 -1.05 10.94
CA ILE A 37 -0.44 -1.02 10.60
C ILE A 37 -1.00 -2.44 10.57
N ARG A 38 -2.30 -2.58 10.84
CA ARG A 38 -3.04 -3.83 10.72
C ARG A 38 -4.23 -3.63 9.80
N LEU A 39 -4.37 -4.52 8.82
CA LEU A 39 -5.54 -4.64 7.98
C LEU A 39 -6.36 -5.86 8.42
N THR A 40 -7.68 -5.71 8.39
CA THR A 40 -8.65 -6.77 8.72
C THR A 40 -9.74 -6.79 7.66
N ALA A 41 -10.27 -7.98 7.36
CA ALA A 41 -11.42 -8.12 6.47
C ALA A 41 -12.62 -8.60 7.27
N ALA A 42 -13.78 -7.99 7.04
CA ALA A 42 -15.06 -8.50 7.52
C ALA A 42 -15.52 -9.69 6.67
N SER A 43 -16.53 -10.43 7.15
CA SER A 43 -17.07 -11.60 6.45
C SER A 43 -17.66 -11.31 5.07
N ASP A 44 -18.03 -10.04 4.82
CA ASP A 44 -18.53 -9.57 3.53
C ASP A 44 -17.40 -9.15 2.56
N GLY A 45 -16.14 -9.25 2.99
CA GLY A 45 -14.97 -8.86 2.20
C GLY A 45 -14.50 -7.43 2.42
N THR A 46 -15.23 -6.61 3.19
CA THR A 46 -14.84 -5.20 3.46
C THR A 46 -13.54 -5.15 4.23
N VAL A 47 -12.53 -4.46 3.70
CA VAL A 47 -11.23 -4.27 4.35
C VAL A 47 -11.18 -2.96 5.14
N THR A 48 -10.69 -3.04 6.37
CA THR A 48 -10.42 -1.89 7.23
C THR A 48 -8.94 -1.89 7.66
N ALA A 49 -8.41 -0.72 7.99
CA ALA A 49 -7.04 -0.58 8.47
C ALA A 49 -6.93 0.33 9.69
N VAL A 50 -5.98 0.02 10.57
CA VAL A 50 -5.64 0.80 11.76
C VAL A 50 -4.12 0.96 11.88
N ALA A 51 -3.68 2.11 12.36
CA ALA A 51 -2.33 2.27 12.88
C ALA A 51 -2.22 1.58 14.25
N LEU A 52 -1.13 0.87 14.50
CA LEU A 52 -0.86 0.25 15.80
C LEU A 52 0.06 1.14 16.65
N ASP A 53 -0.19 1.19 17.95
CA ASP A 53 0.72 1.85 18.88
C ASP A 53 1.95 1.00 19.22
N VAL A 54 2.81 1.50 20.12
CA VAL A 54 4.03 0.80 20.57
C VAL A 54 3.75 -0.50 21.32
N SER A 55 2.54 -0.70 21.84
CA SER A 55 2.09 -1.93 22.50
C SER A 55 1.45 -2.93 21.53
N GLY A 56 1.25 -2.53 20.27
CA GLY A 56 0.56 -3.32 19.25
C GLY A 56 -0.97 -3.22 19.34
N ALA A 57 -1.50 -2.29 20.14
CA ALA A 57 -2.93 -2.05 20.23
C ALA A 57 -3.42 -1.21 19.03
N PRO A 58 -4.65 -1.47 18.54
CA PRO A 58 -5.29 -0.63 17.52
C PRO A 58 -5.41 0.83 18.00
N GLY A 59 -4.90 1.75 17.19
CA GLY A 59 -5.02 3.19 17.39
C GLY A 59 -5.97 3.81 16.36
N ARG A 60 -5.46 4.83 15.64
CA ARG A 60 -6.22 5.58 14.63
C ARG A 60 -6.63 4.69 13.46
N GLU A 61 -7.89 4.79 13.05
CA GLU A 61 -8.38 4.21 11.79
C GLU A 61 -7.76 4.91 10.57
N LEU A 62 -7.40 4.13 9.56
CA LEU A 62 -6.81 4.63 8.34
C LEU A 62 -7.79 4.45 7.17
N PRO A 63 -7.96 5.47 6.32
CA PRO A 63 -8.84 5.36 5.18
C PRO A 63 -8.27 4.36 4.17
N ILE A 64 -9.14 3.57 3.54
CA ILE A 64 -8.80 2.57 2.53
C ILE A 64 -9.38 2.95 1.17
N ILE A 65 -8.61 2.70 0.11
CA ILE A 65 -9.09 2.65 -1.26
C ILE A 65 -8.67 1.31 -1.87
N GLU A 66 -9.64 0.59 -2.42
CA GLU A 66 -9.37 -0.57 -3.28
C GLU A 66 -9.48 -0.10 -4.73
N GLN A 67 -8.34 -0.09 -5.43
CA GLN A 67 -8.26 0.34 -6.83
C GLN A 67 -7.07 -0.33 -7.51
N PHE A 68 -7.08 -0.47 -8.83
CA PHE A 68 -5.97 -1.05 -9.58
C PHE A 68 -5.58 -2.47 -9.14
N ALA A 69 -6.55 -3.25 -8.63
CA ALA A 69 -6.35 -4.57 -8.00
C ALA A 69 -5.37 -4.55 -6.81
N VAL A 70 -5.30 -3.44 -6.09
CA VAL A 70 -4.43 -3.20 -4.93
C VAL A 70 -5.23 -2.48 -3.84
N ILE A 71 -4.86 -2.72 -2.58
CA ILE A 71 -5.41 -2.03 -1.41
C ILE A 71 -4.41 -0.94 -1.00
N PHE A 72 -4.89 0.30 -1.00
CA PHE A 72 -4.13 1.48 -0.61
C PHE A 72 -4.64 2.05 0.71
N THR A 73 -3.72 2.65 1.47
CA THR A 73 -4.04 3.47 2.64
C THR A 73 -3.20 4.74 2.61
N THR A 74 -3.56 5.73 3.44
CA THR A 74 -2.71 6.89 3.72
C THR A 74 -2.51 7.06 5.22
N LEU A 75 -1.41 7.71 5.62
CA LEU A 75 -1.16 8.10 7.02
C LEU A 75 -1.40 9.60 7.26
N GLY A 76 -1.64 10.37 6.21
CA GLY A 76 -1.89 11.80 6.26
C GLY A 76 -3.38 12.12 6.32
N ASP A 77 -3.68 13.32 6.82
CA ASP A 77 -5.06 13.80 6.96
C ASP A 77 -5.58 14.50 5.70
N SER A 78 -4.68 14.82 4.75
CA SER A 78 -4.99 15.51 3.49
C SER A 78 -4.37 14.77 2.29
N PRO A 79 -4.79 13.52 2.00
CA PRO A 79 -4.19 12.74 0.94
C PRO A 79 -4.40 13.41 -0.42
N ARG A 80 -3.39 13.29 -1.28
CA ARG A 80 -3.51 13.70 -2.68
C ARG A 80 -4.53 12.81 -3.40
N PRO A 81 -5.13 13.28 -4.51
CA PRO A 81 -5.96 12.43 -5.35
C PRO A 81 -5.19 11.20 -5.84
N MET A 82 -5.89 10.07 -5.99
CA MET A 82 -5.33 8.89 -6.64
C MET A 82 -4.92 9.22 -8.10
N PRO A 83 -3.83 8.63 -8.60
CA PRO A 83 -3.47 8.75 -10.01
C PRO A 83 -4.55 8.10 -10.88
N ILE A 84 -4.70 8.60 -12.10
CA ILE A 84 -5.57 8.01 -13.12
C ILE A 84 -4.73 7.08 -13.98
N ILE A 85 -5.19 5.84 -14.16
CA ILE A 85 -4.59 4.86 -15.05
C ILE A 85 -5.70 4.39 -16.00
N GLU A 86 -5.89 5.11 -17.11
CA GLU A 86 -6.99 4.84 -18.06
C GLU A 86 -6.94 3.40 -18.60
N ALA A 87 -5.73 2.86 -18.80
CA ALA A 87 -5.52 1.49 -19.24
C ALA A 87 -6.10 0.43 -18.30
N PHE A 88 -6.44 0.78 -17.04
CA PHE A 88 -7.10 -0.15 -16.14
C PHE A 88 -8.59 -0.35 -16.47
N ASP A 89 -9.22 0.64 -17.10
CA ASP A 89 -10.64 0.64 -17.45
C ASP A 89 -10.90 0.15 -18.89
N GLU A 90 -9.83 -0.11 -19.65
CA GLU A 90 -9.92 -0.64 -21.02
C GLU A 90 -10.42 -2.09 -21.02
N PRO A 91 -11.56 -2.40 -21.67
CA PRO A 91 -12.21 -3.71 -21.57
C PRO A 91 -11.45 -4.85 -22.26
N ASP A 92 -10.51 -4.53 -23.15
CA ASP A 92 -9.64 -5.49 -23.84
C ASP A 92 -8.36 -5.81 -23.05
N ARG A 93 -8.16 -5.19 -21.88
CA ARG A 93 -7.01 -5.47 -21.01
C ARG A 93 -7.29 -6.61 -20.05
N ARG A 94 -6.24 -7.36 -19.74
CA ARG A 94 -6.24 -8.35 -18.67
C ARG A 94 -5.47 -7.80 -17.50
N ILE A 95 -6.13 -7.66 -16.36
CA ILE A 95 -5.50 -7.26 -15.12
C ILE A 95 -4.90 -8.49 -14.45
N VAL A 96 -3.59 -8.46 -14.21
CA VAL A 96 -2.87 -9.51 -13.51
C VAL A 96 -2.14 -8.87 -12.33
N ASN A 97 -2.51 -9.28 -11.12
CA ASN A 97 -1.77 -8.91 -9.93
C ASN A 97 -0.54 -9.82 -9.81
N CYS A 98 0.66 -9.22 -9.79
CA CYS A 98 1.94 -9.93 -9.72
C CYS A 98 2.45 -10.17 -8.30
N GLY A 99 1.67 -9.85 -7.28
CA GLY A 99 2.06 -9.94 -5.87
C GLY A 99 3.08 -8.89 -5.44
N SER A 100 3.70 -9.12 -4.29
CA SER A 100 4.67 -8.21 -3.67
C SER A 100 5.97 -8.94 -3.33
N VAL A 101 7.10 -8.26 -3.55
CA VAL A 101 8.44 -8.76 -3.19
C VAL A 101 9.09 -7.78 -2.23
N GLY A 102 9.55 -8.27 -1.07
CA GLY A 102 10.32 -7.47 -0.13
C GLY A 102 11.76 -7.30 -0.62
N VAL A 103 12.23 -6.05 -0.70
CA VAL A 103 13.59 -5.73 -1.14
C VAL A 103 14.29 -4.89 -0.08
N HIS A 104 15.53 -5.27 0.27
CA HIS A 104 16.36 -4.56 1.25
C HIS A 104 17.05 -3.35 0.61
N ALA A 105 16.26 -2.39 0.13
CA ALA A 105 16.74 -1.14 -0.46
C ALA A 105 15.82 0.03 -0.09
N SER A 106 16.32 1.25 -0.27
CA SER A 106 15.49 2.45 -0.18
C SER A 106 14.41 2.41 -1.28
N PRO A 107 13.16 2.80 -0.99
CA PRO A 107 12.10 2.86 -2.01
C PRO A 107 12.48 3.76 -3.19
N PHE A 108 13.23 4.84 -2.94
CA PHE A 108 13.70 5.72 -4.01
C PHE A 108 14.71 5.04 -4.93
N ARG A 109 15.56 4.14 -4.41
CA ARG A 109 16.47 3.34 -5.24
C ARG A 109 15.72 2.33 -6.12
N ILE A 110 14.60 1.79 -5.63
CA ILE A 110 13.73 0.93 -6.45
C ILE A 110 13.11 1.73 -7.60
N VAL A 111 12.63 2.94 -7.34
CA VAL A 111 12.09 3.83 -8.38
C VAL A 111 13.19 4.25 -9.38
N GLU A 112 14.38 4.60 -8.90
CA GLU A 112 15.52 4.92 -9.77
C GLU A 112 15.86 3.72 -10.68
N ASN A 113 15.92 2.50 -10.14
CA ASN A 113 16.16 1.31 -10.94
C ASN A 113 15.06 1.06 -11.97
N PHE A 114 13.79 1.28 -11.61
CA PHE A 114 12.67 1.12 -12.55
C PHE A 114 12.74 2.10 -13.74
N LEU A 115 13.24 3.31 -13.51
CA LEU A 115 13.34 4.36 -14.54
C LEU A 115 14.61 4.25 -15.39
N ASP A 116 15.61 3.49 -14.95
CA ASP A 116 16.86 3.32 -15.67
C ASP A 116 16.68 2.27 -16.79
N MET A 117 16.88 2.66 -18.05
CA MET A 117 16.85 1.73 -19.18
C MET A 117 18.24 1.22 -19.58
N ALA A 118 19.31 1.89 -19.16
CA ALA A 118 20.67 1.56 -19.57
C ALA A 118 21.11 0.18 -19.05
N HIS A 119 20.52 -0.25 -17.92
CA HIS A 119 20.81 -1.54 -17.32
C HIS A 119 20.17 -2.74 -18.05
N PHE A 120 19.30 -2.55 -19.05
CA PHE A 120 18.64 -3.67 -19.74
C PHE A 120 19.61 -4.61 -20.49
N CYS A 121 20.83 -4.15 -20.76
CA CYS A 121 21.85 -4.90 -21.49
C CYS A 121 22.88 -5.60 -20.60
N PHE A 122 22.68 -5.65 -19.28
CA PHE A 122 23.62 -6.23 -18.29
C PHE A 122 22.87 -7.09 -17.26
#